data_AF-A0A518LKH5-F1
#
_entry.id   AF-A0A518LKH5-F1
#
_cell.length_a   1.000
_cell.length_b   1.000
_cell.length_c   1.000
_cell.angle_alpha   90.00
_cell.angle_beta   90.00
_cell.angle_gamma   90.00
#
_symmetry.space_group_name_H-M   'P 1'
#
loop_
_entity.id
_entity.type
_entity.pdbx_description
1 polymer ?
#
loop_
_entity_poly.entity_id
_entity_poly.type
_entity_poly.pdbx_seq_one_letter_code
_entity_poly.pdbx_strand_id
1 'polypeptide(L)' 'MAKTTNTQPASKAPSHVAYHVRDREGGNGFWTRIGAAWAHADGKGFNVQLEVAPLDGRIVLRVATEKKD' A
#
# COMPACT_ATOMS: atom_id res chain seq x y z
N MET A 1 2.87 -7.76 -31.58
CA MET A 1 2.17 -7.15 -30.43
C MET A 1 3.20 -6.96 -29.32
N ALA A 2 3.87 -5.81 -29.27
CA ALA A 2 4.91 -5.55 -28.27
C ALA A 2 4.26 -5.05 -26.97
N LYS A 3 4.37 -5.83 -25.89
CA LYS A 3 3.98 -5.39 -24.55
C LYS A 3 5.04 -4.40 -24.06
N THR A 4 4.76 -3.11 -24.19
CA THR A 4 5.54 -2.03 -23.58
C THR A 4 5.51 -2.20 -22.06
N THR A 5 6.57 -2.76 -21.50
CA THR A 5 6.76 -2.83 -20.04
C THR A 5 7.28 -1.46 -19.64
N ASN A 6 6.38 -0.58 -19.22
CA ASN A 6 6.71 0.77 -18.77
C ASN A 6 7.52 0.66 -17.46
N THR A 7 8.85 0.56 -17.60
CA THR A 7 9.79 0.58 -16.46
C THR A 7 9.92 2.04 -16.03
N GLN A 8 8.92 2.55 -15.32
CA GLN A 8 9.01 3.85 -14.67
C GLN A 8 10.04 3.72 -13.53
N PRO A 9 11.04 4.61 -13.44
CA PRO A 9 11.97 4.58 -12.32
C PRO A 9 11.19 4.63 -11.01
N ALA A 10 11.54 3.76 -10.05
CA ALA A 10 10.87 3.70 -8.76
C ALA A 10 10.82 5.12 -8.14
N SER A 11 9.62 5.70 -8.12
CA SER A 11 9.44 7.05 -7.59
C SER A 11 9.82 7.06 -6.12
N LYS A 12 10.49 8.13 -5.65
CA LYS A 12 10.77 8.31 -4.22
C LYS A 12 9.47 8.39 -3.39
N ALA A 13 8.36 8.77 -4.03
CA ALA A 13 7.04 8.77 -3.43
C ALA A 13 6.43 7.35 -3.37
N PRO A 14 5.71 7.01 -2.29
CA PRO A 14 5.06 5.72 -2.16
C PRO A 14 3.93 5.56 -3.18
N SER A 15 3.83 4.38 -3.79
CA SER A 15 2.74 4.05 -4.71
C SER A 15 1.48 3.56 -3.97
N HIS A 16 1.66 3.03 -2.76
CA HIS A 16 0.56 2.51 -1.94
C HIS A 16 0.68 2.97 -0.49
N VAL A 17 -0.46 3.05 0.18
CA VAL A 17 -0.58 3.24 1.63
C VAL A 17 -0.90 1.90 2.28
N ALA A 18 -0.23 1.58 3.38
CA ALA A 18 -0.49 0.38 4.17
C ALA A 18 -1.49 0.70 5.27
N TYR A 19 -2.55 -0.11 5.34
CA TYR A 19 -3.61 -0.01 6.35
C TYR A 19 -3.66 -1.28 7.19
N HIS A 20 -3.74 -1.13 8.50
CA HIS A 20 -4.24 -2.17 9.38
C HIS A 20 -5.77 -2.16 9.30
N VAL A 21 -6.36 -3.29 8.92
CA VAL A 21 -7.81 -3.47 8.84
C VAL A 21 -8.24 -4.48 9.88
N ARG A 22 -9.16 -4.05 10.75
CA ARG A 22 -9.84 -4.92 11.72
C ARG A 22 -11.32 -4.93 11.43
N ASP A 23 -11.89 -6.12 11.36
CA ASP A 23 -13.34 -6.27 11.21
C ASP A 23 -14.02 -5.94 12.54
N ARG A 24 -15.24 -5.40 12.47
CA ARG A 24 -16.09 -5.13 13.62
C ARG A 24 -17.32 -6.00 13.49
N GLU A 25 -17.66 -6.77 14.53
CA GLU A 25 -18.94 -7.49 14.55
C GLU A 25 -20.09 -6.50 14.38
N GLY A 26 -20.90 -6.74 13.34
CA GLY A 26 -22.10 -5.96 13.05
C GLY A 26 -21.88 -4.60 12.39
N GLY A 27 -20.69 -4.30 11.81
CA GLY A 27 -20.51 -3.00 11.13
C GLY A 27 -19.26 -2.87 10.27
N ASN A 28 -19.00 -1.63 9.82
CA ASN A 28 -17.84 -1.29 9.01
C ASN A 28 -16.54 -1.49 9.81
N GLY A 29 -15.56 -2.16 9.20
CA GLY A 29 -14.25 -2.40 9.81
C GLY A 29 -13.45 -1.11 10.02
N PHE A 30 -12.51 -1.15 10.97
CA PHE A 30 -11.57 -0.07 11.23
C PHE A 30 -10.41 -0.12 10.24
N TRP A 31 -10.15 1.00 9.56
CA TRP A 31 -9.00 1.18 8.68
C TRP A 31 -8.06 2.19 9.31
N THR A 32 -6.91 1.73 9.78
CA THR A 32 -5.88 2.57 10.38
C THR A 32 -4.67 2.58 9.46
N ARG A 33 -4.23 3.77 9.03
CA ARG A 33 -2.97 3.90 8.28
C ARG A 33 -1.82 3.54 9.20
N ILE A 34 -0.95 2.63 8.76
CA ILE A 34 0.21 2.15 9.53
C ILE A 34 1.54 2.25 8.77
N GLY A 35 1.51 2.70 7.52
CA GLY A 35 2.72 2.80 6.72
C GLY A 35 2.46 3.08 5.24
N ALA A 36 3.46 2.74 4.43
CA ALA A 36 3.45 2.96 2.98
C ALA A 36 4.24 1.87 2.26
N ALA A 37 4.00 1.75 0.95
CA ALA A 37 4.72 0.81 0.10
C ALA A 37 5.11 1.43 -1.24
N TRP A 38 6.28 0.99 -1.73
CA TRP A 38 6.89 1.43 -2.98
C TRP A 38 7.03 0.24 -3.90
N ALA A 39 6.55 0.37 -5.14
CA ALA A 39 6.73 -0.66 -6.15
C ALA A 39 8.22 -0.81 -6.49
N HIS A 40 8.68 -2.04 -6.63
CA HIS A 40 10.01 -2.33 -7.16
C HIS A 40 10.10 -1.92 -8.64
N ALA A 41 11.32 -1.63 -9.09
CA ALA A 41 11.56 -1.21 -10.48
C ALA A 41 11.16 -2.29 -11.51
N ASP A 42 11.18 -3.57 -11.13
CA ASP A 42 10.76 -4.69 -11.97
C ASP A 42 9.23 -4.87 -12.04
N GLY A 43 8.47 -4.13 -11.21
CA GLY A 43 7.03 -4.22 -11.10
C GLY A 43 6.51 -5.53 -10.48
N LYS A 44 7.40 -6.37 -9.91
CA LYS A 44 7.06 -7.71 -9.39
C LYS A 44 7.00 -7.76 -7.87
N GLY A 45 7.26 -6.65 -7.20
CA GLY A 45 7.30 -6.59 -5.75
C GLY A 45 7.08 -5.20 -5.18
N PHE A 46 7.04 -5.15 -3.86
CA PHE A 46 6.94 -3.92 -3.09
C PHE A 46 7.93 -3.95 -1.94
N ASN A 47 8.55 -2.80 -1.68
CA ASN A 47 9.11 -2.50 -0.36
C ASN A 47 8.01 -1.90 0.48
N VAL A 48 7.74 -2.48 1.66
CA VAL A 48 6.73 -1.99 2.60
C VAL A 48 7.44 -1.49 3.84
N GLN A 49 7.16 -0.25 4.23
CA GLN A 49 7.64 0.31 5.49
C GLN A 49 6.45 0.56 6.40
N LEU A 50 6.54 0.02 7.62
CA LEU A 50 5.52 0.13 8.65
C LEU A 50 6.06 0.98 9.80
N GLU A 51 5.26 1.92 10.28
CA GLU A 51 5.52 2.69 11.51
C GLU A 51 5.16 1.85 12.75
N VAL A 52 4.20 0.93 12.60
CA VAL A 52 3.77 -0.01 13.63
C VAL A 52 3.46 -1.37 13.02
N ALA A 53 3.84 -2.44 13.72
CA ALA A 53 3.47 -3.81 13.37
C ALA A 53 2.23 -4.23 14.17
N PRO A 54 1.07 -4.42 13.53
CA PRO A 54 -0.12 -4.91 14.21
C PRO A 54 0.05 -6.39 14.63
N LEU A 55 -0.49 -6.75 15.79
CA LEU A 55 -0.47 -8.12 16.32
C LEU A 55 -1.66 -8.97 15.82
N ASP A 56 -2.69 -8.31 15.30
CA ASP A 56 -3.94 -8.91 14.83
C ASP A 56 -4.37 -8.31 13.48
N GLY A 57 -5.54 -8.73 13.00
CA GLY A 57 -6.16 -8.20 11.79
C GLY A 57 -5.38 -8.53 10.50
N ARG A 58 -5.51 -7.64 9.51
CA ARG A 58 -4.83 -7.77 8.21
C ARG A 58 -4.18 -6.46 7.77
N ILE A 59 -3.04 -6.56 7.10
CA ILE A 59 -2.40 -5.41 6.44
C ILE A 59 -2.86 -5.38 4.99
N VAL A 60 -3.44 -4.26 4.57
CA VAL A 60 -3.94 -4.03 3.22
C VAL A 60 -3.19 -2.87 2.58
N LEU A 61 -2.63 -3.09 1.39
CA LEU A 61 -2.04 -2.05 0.56
C LEU A 61 -3.10 -1.48 -0.37
N ARG A 62 -3.24 -0.15 -0.42
CA ARG A 62 -4.13 0.56 -1.36
C ARG A 62 -3.34 1.59 -2.13
N VAL A 63 -3.64 1.74 -3.43
CA VAL A 63 -3.02 2.78 -4.26
C VAL A 63 -3.17 4.12 -3.56
N ALA A 64 -2.06 4.83 -3.40
CA ALA A 64 -2.06 6.16 -2.84
C ALA A 64 -2.83 7.07 -3.81
N THR A 65 -4.10 7.34 -3.50
CA THR A 65 -4.84 8.38 -4.21
C THR A 65 -4.21 9.70 -3.82
N GLU A 66 -3.78 10.48 -4.80
CA GLU A 66 -3.30 11.85 -4.63
C GLU A 66 -4.46 12.68 -4.05
N LYS A 67 -4.62 12.68 -2.72
CA LYS A 67 -5.25 13.81 -2.05
C LYS A 67 -4.22 14.93 -2.14
N LYS A 68 -4.27 15.66 -3.25
CA LYS A 68 -3.95 17.08 -3.23
C LYS A 68 -4.94 17.70 -2.25
N ASP A 69 -4.46 17.96 -1.03
CA ASP A 69 -4.95 19.12 -0.28
C ASP A 69 -4.63 20.40 -1.07
#